data_AF-X1JUL4-F1
#
_entry.id   AF-X1JUL4-F1
#
_cell.length_a   1.000
_cell.length_b   1.000
_cell.length_c   1.000
_cell.angle_alpha   90.00
_cell.angle_beta   90.00
_cell.angle_gamma   90.00
#
_symmetry.space_group_name_H-M   'P 1'
#
loop_
_entity.id
_entity.type
_entity.pdbx_description
1 polymer ?
#
loop_
_entity_poly.entity_id
_entity_poly.type
_entity_poly.pdbx_seq_one_letter_code
_entity_poly.pdbx_strand_id
1 'polypeptide(L)'
;MLLVDYYGRLFPGQAMRASTIKALIIHTADDLGNAGPDYKFGWGLMNAEAAAGQISDHNDFPDANKIVESLLDGVNTLETYTFEWDGTSPICATLCWTDPPASALSELDDPSPRLINDPDLRIVDPNGVTYYPFVLNLASPNEPAATGDNTLDNAEQVVIHSPNVPGSYTVQISYKDSLTNNGQHYSLIMSGQLTGEELLGDFTGNGLVDFEDLEILVGYWLQNEPFVDIAPAARDGIVNFLDFAGLAENWN
;
A
#
# COMPACT_ATOMS: atom_id res chain seq x y z
N MET A 1 -12.56 -15.93 -8.39
CA MET A 1 -13.96 -15.75 -7.95
C MET A 1 -14.08 -15.47 -6.45
N LEU A 2 -13.17 -15.97 -5.59
CA LEU A 2 -13.23 -15.75 -4.14
C LEU A 2 -13.04 -14.27 -3.72
N LEU A 3 -11.98 -13.60 -4.19
CA LEU A 3 -11.68 -12.21 -3.80
C LEU A 3 -12.74 -11.19 -4.25
N VAL A 4 -13.30 -11.37 -5.45
CA VAL A 4 -14.37 -10.49 -5.98
C VAL A 4 -15.65 -10.67 -5.17
N ASP A 5 -16.00 -11.91 -4.80
CA ASP A 5 -17.16 -12.19 -3.93
C ASP A 5 -16.94 -11.62 -2.53
N TYR A 6 -15.74 -11.78 -1.96
CA TYR A 6 -15.38 -11.22 -0.66
C TYR A 6 -15.51 -9.69 -0.64
N TYR A 7 -14.93 -9.00 -1.64
CA TYR A 7 -15.09 -7.55 -1.79
C TYR A 7 -16.56 -7.14 -1.90
N GLY A 8 -17.36 -7.84 -2.71
CA GLY A 8 -18.78 -7.53 -2.87
C GLY A 8 -19.62 -7.69 -1.59
N ARG A 9 -19.17 -8.52 -0.63
CA ARG A 9 -19.81 -8.65 0.69
C ARG A 9 -19.50 -7.48 1.60
N LEU A 10 -18.26 -6.99 1.60
CA LEU A 10 -17.81 -5.85 2.41
C LEU A 10 -18.27 -4.51 1.83
N PHE A 11 -18.35 -4.41 0.50
CA PHE A 11 -18.77 -3.19 -0.22
C PHE A 11 -20.01 -3.44 -1.08
N PRO A 12 -21.22 -3.63 -0.49
CA PRO A 12 -22.44 -3.92 -1.25
C PRO A 12 -22.74 -2.87 -2.32
N GLY A 13 -22.94 -3.34 -3.57
CA GLY A 13 -23.24 -2.47 -4.72
C GLY A 13 -22.01 -1.87 -5.40
N GLN A 14 -20.81 -2.13 -4.88
CA GLN A 14 -19.55 -1.75 -5.52
C GLN A 14 -18.90 -2.94 -6.23
N ALA A 15 -17.99 -2.66 -7.15
CA ALA A 15 -17.19 -3.66 -7.82
C ALA A 15 -15.80 -3.10 -8.11
N MET A 16 -14.77 -3.91 -7.87
CA MET A 16 -13.40 -3.57 -8.23
C MET A 16 -13.24 -3.47 -9.75
N ARG A 17 -12.49 -2.47 -10.21
CA ARG A 17 -12.00 -2.42 -11.60
C ARG A 17 -11.05 -3.58 -11.88
N ALA A 18 -10.91 -3.91 -13.16
CA ALA A 18 -9.91 -4.88 -13.61
C ALA A 18 -8.48 -4.48 -13.17
N SER A 19 -8.15 -3.19 -13.21
CA SER A 19 -6.88 -2.64 -12.71
C SER A 19 -6.72 -2.83 -11.19
N THR A 20 -7.79 -2.73 -10.41
CA THR A 20 -7.76 -2.91 -8.95
C THR A 20 -7.50 -4.36 -8.59
N ILE A 21 -8.17 -5.30 -9.28
CA ILE A 21 -7.91 -6.73 -9.09
C ILE A 21 -6.45 -7.05 -9.46
N LYS A 22 -5.95 -6.52 -10.58
CA LYS A 22 -4.55 -6.70 -11.00
C LYS A 22 -3.58 -6.14 -9.96
N ALA A 23 -3.78 -4.89 -9.53
CA ALA A 23 -2.93 -4.24 -8.54
C ALA A 23 -2.94 -5.00 -7.21
N LEU A 24 -4.11 -5.42 -6.73
CA LEU A 24 -4.25 -6.16 -5.48
C LEU A 24 -3.44 -7.46 -5.50
N ILE A 25 -3.54 -8.21 -6.61
CA ILE A 25 -2.83 -9.50 -6.75
C ILE A 25 -1.32 -9.30 -6.82
N ILE A 26 -0.86 -8.27 -7.54
CA ILE A 26 0.58 -7.93 -7.63
C ILE A 26 1.10 -7.45 -6.28
N HIS A 27 0.36 -6.57 -5.62
CA HIS A 27 0.74 -5.94 -4.36
C HIS A 27 0.93 -6.94 -3.22
N THR A 28 0.12 -8.00 -3.24
CA THR A 28 0.09 -9.01 -2.18
C THR A 28 0.79 -10.30 -2.58
N ALA A 29 1.45 -10.36 -3.73
CA ALA A 29 2.13 -11.57 -4.17
C ALA A 29 3.33 -11.91 -3.26
N ASP A 30 3.53 -13.20 -3.01
CA ASP A 30 4.75 -13.70 -2.36
C ASP A 30 5.87 -13.69 -3.40
N ASP A 31 6.92 -12.91 -3.14
CA ASP A 31 8.06 -12.79 -4.03
C ASP A 31 8.81 -14.12 -4.18
N LEU A 32 9.17 -14.47 -5.41
CA LEU A 32 9.85 -15.72 -5.76
C LEU A 32 10.98 -15.43 -6.73
N GLY A 33 12.15 -16.02 -6.48
CA GLY A 33 13.30 -15.87 -7.36
C GLY A 33 14.18 -14.70 -6.93
N ASN A 34 14.40 -13.74 -7.84
CA ASN A 34 15.13 -12.53 -7.52
C ASN A 34 14.22 -11.58 -6.74
N ALA A 35 14.78 -10.73 -5.86
CA ALA A 35 13.97 -9.75 -5.15
C ALA A 35 13.30 -8.76 -6.12
N GLY A 36 11.99 -8.54 -5.94
CA GLY A 36 11.17 -7.74 -6.84
C GLY A 36 10.73 -8.51 -8.10
N PRO A 37 10.19 -7.83 -9.12
CA PRO A 37 9.72 -8.53 -10.30
C PRO A 37 10.88 -9.21 -11.05
N ASP A 38 10.59 -10.33 -11.71
CA ASP A 38 11.54 -10.98 -12.61
C ASP A 38 10.86 -11.63 -13.84
N TYR A 39 11.66 -11.97 -14.85
CA TYR A 39 11.15 -12.55 -16.11
C TYR A 39 10.60 -14.00 -15.97
N LYS A 40 10.85 -14.68 -14.86
CA LYS A 40 10.47 -16.09 -14.63
C LYS A 40 9.17 -16.21 -13.85
N PHE A 41 9.01 -15.41 -12.80
CA PHE A 41 7.90 -15.43 -11.85
C PHE A 41 7.03 -14.18 -11.95
N GLY A 42 7.41 -13.18 -12.75
CA GLY A 42 6.69 -11.92 -12.83
C GLY A 42 6.77 -11.21 -11.48
N TRP A 43 5.62 -10.93 -10.88
CA TRP A 43 5.51 -10.31 -9.56
C TRP A 43 5.50 -11.30 -8.39
N GLY A 44 5.61 -12.61 -8.67
CA GLY A 44 5.60 -13.67 -7.64
C GLY A 44 4.33 -14.53 -7.65
N LEU A 45 4.14 -15.27 -6.56
CA LEU A 45 3.00 -16.17 -6.39
C LEU A 45 1.81 -15.42 -5.77
N MET A 46 0.64 -15.54 -6.38
CA MET A 46 -0.60 -14.98 -5.82
C MET A 46 -0.84 -15.47 -4.39
N ASN A 47 -0.94 -14.54 -3.44
CA ASN A 47 -1.35 -14.81 -2.06
C ASN A 47 -2.79 -14.29 -1.83
N ALA A 48 -3.76 -15.19 -1.88
CA ALA A 48 -5.17 -14.83 -1.75
C ALA A 48 -5.56 -14.43 -0.31
N GLU A 49 -4.82 -14.90 0.71
CA GLU A 49 -5.04 -14.54 2.10
C GLU A 49 -4.60 -13.10 2.36
N ALA A 50 -3.39 -12.73 1.94
CA ALA A 50 -2.90 -11.36 2.01
C ALA A 50 -3.77 -10.39 1.19
N ALA A 51 -4.22 -10.80 0.00
CA ALA A 51 -5.18 -10.02 -0.79
C ALA A 51 -6.52 -9.79 -0.07
N ALA A 52 -7.04 -10.80 0.65
CA ALA A 52 -8.26 -10.65 1.44
C ALA A 52 -8.02 -9.74 2.67
N GLY A 53 -6.85 -9.84 3.30
CA GLY A 53 -6.42 -8.94 4.38
C GLY A 53 -6.42 -7.48 3.93
N GLN A 54 -5.77 -7.17 2.80
CA GLN A 54 -5.75 -5.81 2.24
C GLN A 54 -7.16 -5.26 1.94
N ILE A 55 -8.11 -6.10 1.52
CA ILE A 55 -9.51 -5.71 1.33
C ILE A 55 -10.19 -5.43 2.68
N SER A 56 -9.94 -6.26 3.70
CA SER A 56 -10.47 -6.05 5.06
C SER A 56 -9.94 -4.76 5.64
N ASP A 57 -8.63 -4.54 5.60
CA ASP A 57 -8.00 -3.32 6.12
C ASP A 57 -8.55 -2.06 5.42
N HIS A 58 -8.88 -2.16 4.14
CA HIS A 58 -9.53 -1.06 3.43
C HIS A 58 -10.96 -0.78 3.93
N ASN A 59 -11.70 -1.82 4.30
CA ASN A 59 -13.04 -1.70 4.89
C ASN A 59 -12.98 -1.13 6.30
N ASP A 60 -12.01 -1.59 7.09
CA ASP A 60 -11.88 -1.27 8.51
C ASP A 60 -11.27 0.13 8.71
N PHE A 61 -10.36 0.54 7.81
CA PHE A 61 -9.69 1.85 7.82
C PHE A 61 -9.89 2.61 6.50
N PRO A 62 -11.10 3.13 6.24
CA PRO A 62 -11.45 3.75 4.94
C PRO A 62 -10.59 4.98 4.60
N ASP A 63 -10.11 5.72 5.60
CA ASP A 63 -9.29 6.92 5.42
C ASP A 63 -7.79 6.63 5.20
N ALA A 64 -7.35 5.39 5.41
CA ALA A 64 -5.95 4.98 5.24
C ALA A 64 -5.52 4.79 3.77
N ASN A 65 -6.46 4.98 2.82
CA ASN A 65 -6.21 4.86 1.37
C ASN A 65 -5.57 3.51 0.95
N LYS A 66 -5.91 2.41 1.64
CA LYS A 66 -5.37 1.06 1.33
C LYS A 66 -5.65 0.61 -0.10
N ILE A 67 -6.81 0.97 -0.63
CA ILE A 67 -7.22 0.77 -2.02
C ILE A 67 -7.79 2.08 -2.54
N VAL A 68 -7.28 2.56 -3.67
CA VAL A 68 -7.71 3.80 -4.32
C VAL A 68 -8.01 3.51 -5.78
N GLU A 69 -9.20 3.92 -6.23
CA GLU A 69 -9.53 4.00 -7.65
C GLU A 69 -9.78 5.46 -8.02
N SER A 70 -9.05 5.98 -9.01
CA SER A 70 -9.17 7.38 -9.40
C SER A 70 -8.96 7.58 -10.90
N LEU A 71 -8.96 8.84 -11.35
CA LEU A 71 -8.81 9.26 -12.73
C LEU A 71 -7.73 10.35 -12.80
N LEU A 72 -6.70 10.11 -13.61
CA LEU A 72 -5.88 11.20 -14.12
C LEU A 72 -6.66 11.86 -15.25
N ASP A 73 -7.16 13.07 -15.05
CA ASP A 73 -8.08 13.75 -15.97
C ASP A 73 -7.38 14.57 -17.08
N GLY A 74 -6.04 14.67 -17.01
CA GLY A 74 -5.23 15.47 -17.93
C GLY A 74 -5.21 16.96 -17.63
N VAL A 75 -5.87 17.41 -16.55
CA VAL A 75 -5.85 18.78 -16.03
C VAL A 75 -4.90 18.86 -14.83
N ASN A 76 -5.06 17.95 -13.87
CA ASN A 76 -4.13 17.82 -12.75
C ASN A 76 -2.94 16.97 -13.19
N THR A 77 -1.75 17.58 -13.24
CA THR A 77 -0.51 16.89 -13.63
C THR A 77 0.08 16.02 -12.52
N LEU A 78 -0.45 16.12 -11.30
CA LEU A 78 0.06 15.43 -10.11
C LEU A 78 -1.08 15.19 -9.13
N GLU A 79 -1.31 13.91 -8.83
CA GLU A 79 -2.17 13.44 -7.74
C GLU A 79 -1.28 12.98 -6.58
N THR A 80 -1.68 13.25 -5.34
CA THR A 80 -0.88 12.95 -4.15
C THR A 80 -1.70 12.28 -3.06
N TYR A 81 -1.13 11.24 -2.45
CA TYR A 81 -1.68 10.55 -1.29
C TYR A 81 -0.65 10.54 -0.16
N THR A 82 -0.99 11.14 0.98
CA THR A 82 -0.11 11.21 2.15
C THR A 82 -0.54 10.20 3.19
N PHE A 83 0.43 9.59 3.87
CA PHE A 83 0.17 8.70 5.00
C PHE A 83 1.34 8.72 5.99
N GLU A 84 1.05 8.44 7.26
CA GLU A 84 2.09 8.23 8.27
C GLU A 84 2.60 6.79 8.21
N TRP A 85 3.90 6.59 8.24
CA TRP A 85 4.48 5.25 8.31
C TRP A 85 4.25 4.62 9.68
N ASP A 86 3.90 3.32 9.72
CA ASP A 86 3.63 2.57 10.95
C ASP A 86 4.86 2.28 11.83
N GLY A 87 6.05 2.68 11.38
CA GLY A 87 7.31 2.52 12.12
C GLY A 87 7.93 1.13 12.05
N THR A 88 7.28 0.14 11.41
CA THR A 88 7.73 -1.26 11.43
C THR A 88 7.65 -1.97 10.09
N SER A 89 6.59 -1.80 9.32
CA SER A 89 6.36 -2.54 8.08
C SER A 89 7.10 -1.92 6.90
N PRO A 90 7.46 -2.70 5.87
CA PRO A 90 7.84 -2.15 4.58
C PRO A 90 6.74 -1.26 4.01
N ILE A 91 7.14 -0.17 3.34
CA ILE A 91 6.21 0.66 2.56
C ILE A 91 6.14 0.10 1.15
N CYS A 92 4.93 -0.15 0.66
CA CYS A 92 4.70 -0.56 -0.73
C CYS A 92 3.58 0.28 -1.34
N ALA A 93 3.78 0.73 -2.57
CA ALA A 93 2.72 1.29 -3.42
C ALA A 93 2.73 0.55 -4.75
N THR A 94 1.57 0.08 -5.20
CA THR A 94 1.39 -0.60 -6.49
C THR A 94 0.32 0.11 -7.30
N LEU A 95 0.71 0.64 -8.45
CA LEU A 95 -0.14 1.33 -9.41
C LEU A 95 -0.40 0.40 -10.60
N CYS A 96 -1.66 0.24 -11.00
CA CYS A 96 -2.02 -0.42 -12.25
C CYS A 96 -3.10 0.34 -13.00
N TRP A 97 -3.07 0.24 -14.33
CA TRP A 97 -4.09 0.81 -15.19
C TRP A 97 -4.39 -0.08 -16.39
N THR A 98 -5.58 0.10 -16.96
CA THR A 98 -5.92 -0.50 -18.26
C THR A 98 -5.52 0.49 -19.34
N ASP A 99 -4.36 0.26 -19.94
CA ASP A 99 -3.80 1.11 -20.99
C ASP A 99 -4.65 1.06 -22.27
N PRO A 100 -4.80 2.16 -23.02
CA PRO A 100 -5.44 2.15 -24.32
C PRO A 100 -4.74 1.22 -25.31
N PRO A 101 -5.47 0.67 -26.29
CA PRO A 101 -4.88 -0.27 -27.23
C PRO A 101 -3.86 0.41 -28.15
N ALA A 102 -2.62 -0.08 -28.14
CA ALA A 102 -1.60 0.32 -29.10
C ALA A 102 -1.78 -0.32 -30.49
N SER A 103 -1.18 0.29 -31.51
CA SER A 103 -1.18 -0.21 -32.89
C SER A 103 -0.63 -1.63 -33.00
N ALA A 104 -1.21 -2.48 -33.85
CA ALA A 104 -0.70 -3.83 -34.09
C ALA A 104 0.68 -3.78 -34.80
N LEU A 105 1.59 -4.67 -34.40
CA LEU A 105 2.89 -4.86 -35.06
C LEU A 105 2.84 -6.10 -35.96
N SER A 106 3.64 -6.09 -37.02
CA SER A 106 3.79 -7.21 -37.95
C SER A 106 4.93 -8.16 -37.59
N GLU A 107 5.92 -7.65 -36.85
CA GLU A 107 7.10 -8.41 -36.46
C GLU A 107 6.84 -9.25 -35.20
N LEU A 108 7.51 -10.39 -35.11
CA LEU A 108 7.51 -11.23 -33.91
C LEU A 108 8.54 -10.68 -32.91
N ASP A 109 8.18 -10.65 -31.62
CA ASP A 109 9.05 -10.26 -30.50
C ASP A 109 9.68 -8.86 -30.61
N ASP A 110 8.94 -7.88 -31.16
CA ASP A 110 9.37 -6.48 -31.22
C ASP A 110 9.44 -5.86 -29.81
N PRO A 111 10.62 -5.38 -29.35
CA PRO A 111 10.81 -4.83 -28.00
C PRO A 111 10.43 -3.35 -27.88
N SER A 112 9.89 -2.73 -28.93
CA SER A 112 9.48 -1.32 -28.89
C SER A 112 8.44 -1.08 -27.78
N PRO A 113 8.56 0.03 -27.02
CA PRO A 113 7.57 0.39 -26.01
C PRO A 113 6.16 0.41 -26.59
N ARG A 114 5.24 -0.23 -25.87
CA ARG A 114 3.85 -0.43 -26.28
C ARG A 114 2.86 0.45 -25.52
N LEU A 115 3.34 1.15 -24.51
CA LEU A 115 2.54 1.92 -23.58
C LEU A 115 2.01 3.19 -24.27
N ILE A 116 0.71 3.47 -24.14
CA ILE A 116 0.07 4.65 -24.72
C ILE A 116 -0.04 5.78 -23.71
N ASN A 117 -0.59 5.49 -22.54
CA ASN A 117 -0.61 6.43 -21.43
C ASN A 117 0.46 5.99 -20.43
N ASP A 118 1.32 6.92 -20.03
CA ASP A 118 2.46 6.68 -19.14
C ASP A 118 2.31 7.41 -17.79
N PRO A 119 1.45 6.91 -16.87
CA PRO A 119 1.45 7.32 -15.47
C PRO A 119 2.74 6.92 -14.74
N ASP A 120 3.28 7.84 -13.95
CA ASP A 120 4.48 7.64 -13.13
C ASP A 120 4.12 7.57 -11.64
N LEU A 121 4.55 6.50 -10.97
CA LEU A 121 4.44 6.32 -9.52
C LEU A 121 5.76 6.70 -8.83
N ARG A 122 5.69 7.50 -7.77
CA ARG A 122 6.83 7.78 -6.88
C ARG A 122 6.38 7.75 -5.42
N ILE A 123 7.31 7.44 -4.51
CA ILE A 123 7.13 7.68 -3.07
C ILE A 123 8.20 8.69 -2.63
N VAL A 124 7.81 9.71 -1.87
CA VAL A 124 8.71 10.70 -1.30
C VAL A 124 8.69 10.58 0.22
N ASP A 125 9.86 10.43 0.83
CA ASP A 125 10.00 10.35 2.29
C ASP A 125 9.95 11.73 2.96
N PRO A 126 9.85 11.80 4.31
CA PRO A 126 9.82 13.07 5.04
C PRO A 126 11.04 13.98 4.81
N ASN A 127 12.18 13.42 4.38
CA ASN A 127 13.40 14.17 4.08
C ASN A 127 13.47 14.63 2.60
N GLY A 128 12.48 14.28 1.78
CA GLY A 128 12.42 14.62 0.36
C GLY A 128 13.15 13.64 -0.56
N VAL A 129 13.54 12.45 -0.08
CA VAL A 129 14.13 11.41 -0.94
C VAL A 129 13.03 10.74 -1.75
N THR A 130 13.22 10.67 -3.06
CA THR A 130 12.29 10.02 -3.99
C THR A 130 12.71 8.56 -4.25
N TYR A 131 11.74 7.66 -4.11
CA TYR A 131 11.83 6.25 -4.43
C TYR A 131 11.10 5.97 -5.74
N TYR A 132 11.69 5.10 -6.55
CA TYR A 132 11.30 4.85 -7.94
C TYR A 132 10.80 3.42 -8.11
N PRO A 133 9.93 3.17 -9.10
CA PRO A 133 9.38 1.84 -9.32
C PRO A 133 10.44 0.89 -9.87
N PHE A 134 10.13 -0.40 -9.80
CA PHE A 134 10.96 -1.44 -10.41
C PHE A 134 10.99 -1.32 -11.94
N VAL A 135 12.16 -1.59 -12.52
CA VAL A 135 12.40 -1.66 -13.96
C VAL A 135 13.22 -2.90 -14.28
N LEU A 136 12.75 -3.67 -15.25
CA LEU A 136 13.45 -4.85 -15.77
C LEU A 136 14.34 -4.51 -16.96
N ASN A 137 15.46 -5.22 -17.09
CA ASN A 137 16.38 -5.07 -18.22
C ASN A 137 16.28 -6.26 -19.18
N LEU A 138 15.69 -6.04 -20.36
CA LEU A 138 15.50 -7.09 -21.37
C LEU A 138 16.83 -7.66 -21.89
N ALA A 139 17.90 -6.86 -21.90
CA ALA A 139 19.22 -7.32 -22.31
C ALA A 139 19.89 -8.27 -21.30
N SER A 140 19.42 -8.26 -20.05
CA SER A 140 19.99 -9.04 -18.94
C SER A 140 18.88 -9.68 -18.07
N PRO A 141 18.11 -10.65 -18.61
CA PRO A 141 16.88 -11.12 -17.98
C PRO A 141 17.05 -11.99 -16.71
N ASN A 142 18.29 -12.30 -16.33
CA ASN A 142 18.58 -13.02 -15.08
C ASN A 142 19.03 -12.08 -13.93
N GLU A 143 19.28 -10.81 -14.22
CA GLU A 143 19.67 -9.84 -13.19
C GLU A 143 18.44 -9.44 -12.35
N PRO A 144 18.63 -9.08 -11.07
CA PRO A 144 17.58 -8.51 -10.24
C PRO A 144 16.99 -7.23 -10.87
N ALA A 145 15.73 -6.93 -10.55
CA ALA A 145 15.12 -5.67 -10.97
C ALA A 145 15.93 -4.48 -10.44
N ALA A 146 16.12 -3.47 -11.29
CA ALA A 146 16.62 -2.17 -10.87
C ALA A 146 15.43 -1.29 -10.47
N THR A 147 15.70 -0.11 -9.92
CA THR A 147 14.69 0.94 -9.74
C THR A 147 14.96 2.08 -10.70
N GLY A 148 13.91 2.67 -11.27
CA GLY A 148 14.05 3.78 -12.20
C GLY A 148 12.72 4.21 -12.81
N ASP A 149 12.80 5.00 -13.86
CA ASP A 149 11.64 5.40 -14.63
C ASP A 149 11.16 4.23 -15.50
N ASN A 150 9.96 3.71 -15.23
CA ASN A 150 9.36 2.65 -16.04
C ASN A 150 8.56 3.31 -17.17
N THR A 151 8.75 2.82 -18.39
CA THR A 151 8.08 3.35 -19.61
C THR A 151 7.52 2.23 -20.47
N LEU A 152 7.50 1.01 -19.92
CA LEU A 152 7.16 -0.23 -20.64
C LEU A 152 5.92 -0.90 -20.07
N ASP A 153 5.79 -0.90 -18.74
CA ASP A 153 4.80 -1.69 -18.03
C ASP A 153 3.58 -0.86 -17.62
N ASN A 154 2.38 -1.44 -17.73
CA ASN A 154 1.15 -0.87 -17.18
C ASN A 154 0.89 -1.27 -15.72
N ALA A 155 1.96 -1.58 -15.00
CA ALA A 155 1.97 -1.88 -13.58
C ALA A 155 3.30 -1.41 -13.01
N GLU A 156 3.24 -0.49 -12.05
CA GLU A 156 4.41 0.02 -11.36
C GLU A 156 4.31 -0.31 -9.87
N GLN A 157 5.43 -0.69 -9.26
CA GLN A 157 5.50 -0.92 -7.83
C GLN A 157 6.76 -0.29 -7.26
N VAL A 158 6.58 0.49 -6.19
CA VAL A 158 7.66 1.05 -5.38
C VAL A 158 7.64 0.34 -4.03
N VAL A 159 8.78 -0.22 -3.62
CA VAL A 159 8.94 -0.87 -2.31
C VAL A 159 10.11 -0.23 -1.57
N ILE A 160 9.87 0.15 -0.32
CA ILE A 160 10.89 0.57 0.64
C ILE A 160 10.97 -0.55 1.69
N HIS A 161 11.89 -1.50 1.49
CA HIS A 161 11.98 -2.72 2.32
C HIS A 161 12.32 -2.45 3.80
N SER A 162 13.04 -1.37 4.08
CA SER A 162 13.45 -1.01 5.44
C SER A 162 13.41 0.51 5.57
N PRO A 163 12.20 1.11 5.67
CA PRO A 163 12.08 2.53 5.92
C PRO A 163 12.78 2.87 7.25
N ASN A 164 13.48 4.00 7.29
CA ASN A 164 14.25 4.42 8.46
C ASN A 164 14.00 5.87 8.87
N VAL A 165 13.06 6.54 8.20
CA VAL A 165 12.65 7.91 8.48
C VAL A 165 11.22 7.88 9.02
N PRO A 166 10.98 8.20 10.30
CA PRO A 166 9.62 8.32 10.81
C PRO A 166 8.91 9.54 10.22
N GLY A 167 7.59 9.45 10.08
CA GLY A 167 6.73 10.56 9.67
C GLY A 167 5.95 10.31 8.38
N SER A 168 5.50 11.41 7.78
CA SER A 168 4.61 11.42 6.62
C SER A 168 5.32 11.11 5.32
N TYR A 169 4.92 10.03 4.66
CA TYR A 169 5.32 9.70 3.30
C TYR A 169 4.27 10.20 2.31
N THR A 170 4.72 10.62 1.12
CA THR A 170 3.84 11.07 0.03
C THR A 170 3.98 10.15 -1.17
N VAL A 171 2.90 9.48 -1.55
CA VAL A 171 2.77 8.82 -2.85
C VAL A 171 2.35 9.84 -3.88
N GLN A 172 3.06 9.87 -4.99
CA GLN A 172 2.86 10.81 -6.09
C GLN A 172 2.54 10.02 -7.35
N ILE A 173 1.47 10.42 -8.04
CA ILE A 173 1.10 9.89 -9.35
C ILE A 173 1.05 11.06 -10.33
N SER A 174 1.96 11.04 -11.30
CA SER A 174 1.97 11.97 -12.43
C SER A 174 1.76 11.21 -13.73
N TYR A 175 1.85 11.90 -14.86
CA TYR A 175 1.89 11.26 -16.18
C TYR A 175 2.82 12.01 -17.11
N LYS A 176 3.40 11.30 -18.09
CA LYS A 176 4.22 11.89 -19.13
C LYS A 176 3.37 12.44 -20.28
N ASP A 177 3.87 13.52 -20.88
CA ASP A 177 3.29 14.19 -22.04
C ASP A 177 1.79 14.51 -21.90
N SER A 178 0.93 13.69 -22.52
CA SER A 178 -0.52 13.90 -22.56
C SER A 178 -1.26 12.57 -22.49
N LEU A 179 -2.38 12.56 -21.78
CA LEU A 179 -3.27 11.41 -21.72
C LEU A 179 -4.20 11.35 -22.94
N THR A 180 -4.41 10.14 -23.43
CA THR A 180 -5.43 9.85 -24.45
C THR A 180 -6.78 9.51 -23.81
N ASN A 181 -7.86 9.45 -24.60
CA ASN A 181 -9.21 9.05 -24.17
C ASN A 181 -9.84 9.87 -23.02
N ASN A 182 -9.52 11.16 -22.92
CA ASN A 182 -9.99 12.06 -21.86
C ASN A 182 -9.56 11.63 -20.44
N GLY A 183 -8.40 10.99 -20.34
CA GLY A 183 -7.79 10.63 -19.06
C GLY A 183 -7.52 9.14 -18.91
N GLN A 184 -6.84 8.79 -17.82
CA GLN A 184 -6.48 7.42 -17.47
C GLN A 184 -7.02 7.07 -16.09
N HIS A 185 -7.96 6.13 -16.06
CA HIS A 185 -8.34 5.50 -14.80
C HIS A 185 -7.20 4.62 -14.29
N TYR A 186 -6.91 4.73 -13.00
CA TYR A 186 -5.89 3.95 -12.34
C TYR A 186 -6.40 3.37 -11.02
N SER A 187 -5.70 2.36 -10.56
CA SER A 187 -5.89 1.75 -9.27
C SER A 187 -4.57 1.73 -8.53
N LEU A 188 -4.57 2.22 -7.29
CA LEU A 188 -3.42 2.29 -6.41
C LEU A 188 -3.72 1.45 -5.15
N ILE A 189 -2.80 0.56 -4.80
CA ILE A 189 -2.84 -0.23 -3.56
C ILE A 189 -1.62 0.17 -2.73
N MET A 190 -1.83 0.46 -1.45
CA MET A 190 -0.78 0.94 -0.55
C MET A 190 -0.76 0.16 0.77
N SER A 191 0.45 -0.13 1.26
CA SER A 191 0.72 -0.76 2.55
C SER A 191 1.85 -0.04 3.30
N GLY A 192 1.98 -0.31 4.59
CA GLY A 192 2.94 0.35 5.49
C GLY A 192 2.43 1.66 6.09
N GLN A 193 1.21 2.08 5.75
CA GLN A 193 0.54 3.17 6.46
C GLN A 193 0.14 2.70 7.85
N LEU A 194 0.33 3.58 8.82
CA LEU A 194 -0.36 3.55 10.09
C LEU A 194 -1.88 3.56 9.82
N THR A 195 -2.58 2.55 10.30
CA THR A 195 -4.03 2.41 10.18
C THR A 195 -4.69 2.90 11.45
N GLY A 196 -5.45 3.99 11.32
CA GLY A 196 -5.94 4.76 12.46
C GLY A 196 -4.87 5.71 13.00
N GLU A 197 -5.29 6.70 13.80
CA GLU A 197 -4.38 7.17 14.83
C GLU A 197 -4.24 6.00 15.81
N GLU A 198 -3.04 5.65 16.27
CA GLU A 198 -2.95 4.84 17.49
C GLU A 198 -3.68 5.64 18.57
N LEU A 199 -4.94 5.31 18.81
CA LEU A 199 -5.65 5.80 19.98
C LEU A 199 -4.90 5.20 21.15
N LEU A 200 -4.26 6.06 21.94
CA LEU A 200 -3.39 5.61 23.00
C LEU A 200 -4.24 4.85 24.02
N GLY A 201 -4.15 3.53 24.04
CA GLY A 201 -5.03 2.65 24.80
C GLY A 201 -5.97 1.76 23.98
N ASP A 202 -5.97 1.84 22.64
CA ASP A 202 -6.62 0.86 21.75
C ASP A 202 -5.64 -0.31 21.55
N PHE A 203 -5.76 -1.30 22.43
CA PHE A 203 -4.96 -2.52 22.41
C PHE A 203 -5.52 -3.57 21.46
N THR A 204 -6.75 -3.41 21.00
CA THR A 204 -7.38 -4.32 20.02
C THR A 204 -7.11 -3.90 18.58
N GLY A 205 -6.73 -2.64 18.35
CA GLY A 205 -6.55 -2.03 17.03
C GLY A 205 -7.88 -1.85 16.28
N ASN A 206 -9.02 -1.81 16.99
CA ASN A 206 -10.35 -1.72 16.39
C ASN A 206 -10.79 -0.26 16.13
N GLY A 207 -9.95 0.72 16.48
CA GLY A 207 -10.21 2.14 16.33
C GLY A 207 -11.05 2.74 17.45
N LEU A 208 -11.29 2.00 18.54
CA LEU A 208 -11.98 2.42 19.75
C LEU A 208 -11.11 2.14 20.98
N VAL A 209 -11.32 2.89 22.05
CA VAL A 209 -10.76 2.62 23.37
C VAL A 209 -11.94 2.30 24.28
N ASP A 210 -12.20 1.01 24.46
CA ASP A 210 -13.40 0.53 25.10
C ASP A 210 -13.15 -0.55 26.17
N PHE A 211 -14.18 -1.35 26.46
CA PHE A 211 -14.10 -2.40 27.47
C PHE A 211 -13.20 -3.57 27.06
N GLU A 212 -13.04 -3.84 25.77
CA GLU A 212 -12.15 -4.88 25.26
C GLU A 212 -10.69 -4.49 25.55
N ASP A 213 -10.32 -3.22 25.38
CA ASP A 213 -9.00 -2.71 25.73
C ASP A 213 -8.76 -2.69 27.24
N LEU A 214 -9.77 -2.32 28.01
CA LEU A 214 -9.69 -2.38 29.47
C LEU A 214 -9.47 -3.81 29.96
N GLU A 215 -10.11 -4.80 29.33
CA GLU A 215 -9.91 -6.22 29.68
C GLU A 215 -8.45 -6.63 29.44
N ILE A 216 -7.87 -6.20 28.31
CA ILE A 216 -6.46 -6.44 27.99
C ILE A 216 -5.54 -5.79 29.03
N LEU A 217 -5.74 -4.50 29.35
CA LEU A 217 -4.94 -3.78 30.35
C LEU A 217 -4.99 -4.45 31.72
N VAL A 218 -6.18 -4.82 32.18
CA VAL A 218 -6.37 -5.47 33.49
C VAL A 218 -5.78 -6.89 33.50
N GLY A 219 -5.79 -7.58 32.37
CA GLY A 219 -5.14 -8.90 32.21
C GLY A 219 -3.64 -8.89 32.52
N TYR A 220 -2.99 -7.74 32.30
CA TYR A 220 -1.56 -7.55 32.53
C TYR A 220 -1.25 -6.67 33.75
N TRP A 221 -2.22 -6.44 34.63
CA TRP A 221 -2.06 -5.57 35.80
C TRP A 221 -0.85 -5.96 36.67
N LEU A 222 0.01 -4.97 36.97
CA LEU A 222 1.28 -5.11 37.69
C LEU A 222 2.31 -6.03 37.03
N GLN A 223 2.12 -6.35 35.75
CA GLN A 223 3.09 -7.09 34.94
C GLN A 223 3.94 -6.11 34.12
N ASN A 224 5.09 -6.60 33.66
CA ASN A 224 5.96 -5.85 32.78
C ASN A 224 5.64 -6.24 31.33
N GLU A 225 4.68 -5.53 30.75
CA GLU A 225 4.20 -5.78 29.40
C GLU A 225 4.28 -4.49 28.58
N PRO A 226 5.34 -4.32 27.77
CA PRO A 226 5.59 -3.09 27.02
C PRO A 226 4.48 -2.69 26.05
N PHE A 227 3.61 -3.64 25.70
CA PHE A 227 2.46 -3.42 24.82
C PHE A 227 1.35 -2.59 25.48
N VAL A 228 1.09 -2.84 26.76
CA VAL A 228 0.01 -2.19 27.54
C VAL A 228 0.51 -1.14 28.54
N ASP A 229 1.83 -1.04 28.74
CA ASP A 229 2.50 0.05 29.42
C ASP A 229 2.55 1.28 28.50
N ILE A 230 1.50 2.11 28.60
CA ILE A 230 1.26 3.30 27.78
C ILE A 230 1.57 4.59 28.54
N ALA A 231 1.73 4.53 29.86
CA ALA A 231 2.00 5.68 30.70
C ALA A 231 2.87 5.34 31.91
N PRO A 232 3.83 6.22 32.29
CA PRO A 232 4.08 7.54 31.72
C PRO A 232 4.72 7.47 30.33
N ALA A 233 4.87 8.59 29.61
CA ALA A 233 5.42 8.63 28.24
C ALA A 233 6.82 7.98 28.07
N ALA A 234 7.51 7.68 29.18
CA ALA A 234 8.79 6.97 29.20
C ALA A 234 8.68 5.45 29.42
N ARG A 235 7.46 4.91 29.64
CA ARG A 235 7.11 3.52 29.98
C ARG A 235 7.90 2.98 31.17
N ASP A 236 7.25 2.83 32.32
CA ASP A 236 7.96 2.50 33.56
C ASP A 236 8.20 0.99 33.78
N GLY A 237 7.75 0.17 32.84
CA GLY A 237 7.87 -1.28 32.82
C GLY A 237 6.86 -1.99 33.71
N ILE A 238 5.81 -1.29 34.17
CA ILE A 238 4.78 -1.86 35.04
C ILE A 238 3.41 -1.32 34.67
N VAL A 239 2.51 -2.18 34.21
CA VAL A 239 1.11 -1.81 34.00
C VAL A 239 0.46 -1.43 35.33
N ASN A 240 0.06 -0.18 35.46
CA ASN A 240 -0.42 0.41 36.69
C ASN A 240 -1.50 1.48 36.45
N PHE A 241 -1.80 2.26 37.49
CA PHE A 241 -2.87 3.27 37.43
C PHE A 241 -2.59 4.42 36.47
N LEU A 242 -1.32 4.67 36.12
CA LEU A 242 -0.96 5.65 35.11
C LEU A 242 -1.41 5.17 33.73
N ASP A 243 -1.21 3.89 33.41
CA ASP A 243 -1.70 3.28 32.16
C ASP A 243 -3.22 3.32 32.09
N PHE A 244 -3.89 2.96 33.18
CA PHE A 244 -5.35 3.07 33.25
C PHE A 244 -5.84 4.50 33.03
N ALA A 245 -5.13 5.51 33.57
CA ALA A 245 -5.47 6.91 33.34
C ALA A 245 -5.27 7.29 31.86
N GLY A 246 -4.18 6.84 31.23
CA GLY A 246 -3.94 7.04 29.80
C GLY A 246 -5.03 6.41 28.93
N LEU A 247 -5.46 5.19 29.26
CA LEU A 247 -6.58 4.53 28.57
C LEU A 247 -7.88 5.30 28.78
N ALA A 248 -8.18 5.73 30.01
CA ALA A 248 -9.42 6.47 30.31
C ALA A 248 -9.49 7.86 29.65
N GLU A 249 -8.35 8.51 29.40
CA GLU A 249 -8.29 9.78 28.69
C GLU A 249 -8.69 9.65 27.21
N ASN A 250 -8.54 8.46 26.64
CA ASN A 250 -8.85 8.17 25.23
C ASN A 250 -10.15 7.39 25.04
N TRP A 251 -10.88 7.10 26.13
CA TRP A 251 -12.12 6.29 26.12
C TRP A 251 -13.18 6.87 25.17
N ASN A 252 -13.71 6.05 24.25
CA ASN A 252 -14.71 6.47 23.27
C ASN A 252 -15.76 5.40 22.93
#